data_AF-A0A833VEC1-F1
#
_entry.id   AF-A0A833VEC1-F1
#
_cell.length_a   1.000
_cell.length_b   1.000
_cell.length_c   1.000
_cell.angle_alpha   90.00
_cell.angle_beta   90.00
_cell.angle_gamma   90.00
#
_symmetry.space_group_name_H-M   'P 1'
#
loop_
_entity.id
_entity.type
_entity.pdbx_description
1 polymer ?
#
loop_
_entity_poly.entity_id
_entity_poly.type
_entity_poly.pdbx_seq_one_letter_code
_entity_poly.pdbx_strand_id
1 'polypeptide(L)'
;MCDLLHIKTDRGAMIGDDQSGLSISGKPIYHFVVTSIFNGYAVIHFGYVAKINLEYPLAKVCVLSCGILTGLDATFNVTRPLKGFTVVISVLVTVALVAAQGDRLAGASHIIGVDFNPNKFDLCKNFFGLSLESNIRSSVHLV
;
A
#
# COMPACT_ATOMS: atom_id res chain seq x y z
N MET A 1 -9.83 -13.76 3.55
CA MET A 1 -8.41 -13.84 3.95
C MET A 1 -7.94 -15.26 3.70
N CYS A 2 -6.69 -15.50 3.30
CA CYS A 2 -6.17 -16.88 3.20
C CYS A 2 -5.73 -17.38 4.58
N ASP A 3 -6.25 -18.51 5.04
CA ASP A 3 -5.93 -19.04 6.38
C ASP A 3 -4.46 -19.46 6.50
N LEU A 4 -3.89 -20.00 5.43
CA LEU A 4 -2.50 -20.48 5.42
C LEU A 4 -1.47 -19.37 5.19
N LEU A 5 -1.80 -18.43 4.29
CA LEU A 5 -0.87 -17.44 3.75
C LEU A 5 -1.20 -16.00 4.18
N HIS A 6 -1.89 -15.83 5.30
CA HIS A 6 -2.03 -14.49 5.88
C HIS A 6 -0.65 -13.97 6.34
N ILE A 7 -0.50 -12.64 6.31
CA ILE A 7 0.74 -11.99 6.70
C ILE A 7 1.10 -12.32 8.16
N LYS A 8 2.34 -12.76 8.37
CA LYS A 8 2.95 -12.97 9.69
C LYS A 8 4.26 -12.22 9.73
N THR A 9 4.36 -11.24 10.62
CA THR A 9 5.54 -10.38 10.76
C THR A 9 6.62 -10.98 11.64
N ASP A 10 6.28 -12.00 12.43
CA ASP A 10 7.14 -12.72 13.36
C ASP A 10 7.74 -14.00 12.76
N ARG A 11 7.26 -14.44 11.58
CA ARG A 11 7.76 -15.64 10.91
C ARG A 11 9.02 -15.33 10.11
N GLY A 12 10.16 -15.83 10.61
CA GLY A 12 11.47 -15.75 9.95
C GLY A 12 11.82 -16.92 9.02
N ALA A 13 10.92 -17.88 8.83
CA ALA A 13 11.18 -19.13 8.12
C ALA A 13 10.10 -19.46 7.08
N MET A 14 10.41 -20.40 6.19
CA MET A 14 9.51 -20.92 5.17
C MET A 14 8.44 -21.82 5.77
N ILE A 15 7.25 -21.78 5.17
CA ILE A 15 6.07 -22.52 5.64
C ILE A 15 6.22 -24.03 5.43
N GLY A 16 7.03 -24.44 4.45
CA GLY A 16 7.16 -25.85 4.05
C GLY A 16 8.01 -26.71 4.98
N ASP A 17 9.06 -26.14 5.56
CA ASP A 17 10.08 -26.88 6.32
C ASP A 17 10.57 -26.15 7.58
N ASP A 18 9.98 -25.00 7.93
CA ASP A 18 10.41 -24.10 9.01
C ASP A 18 11.90 -23.74 8.97
N GLN A 19 12.53 -23.82 7.79
CA GLN A 19 13.88 -23.34 7.54
C GLN A 19 13.88 -21.96 6.91
N SER A 20 14.96 -21.22 7.09
CA SER A 20 15.11 -19.94 6.38
C SER A 20 15.27 -20.16 4.87
N GLY A 21 16.11 -21.09 4.42
CA GLY A 21 16.52 -21.17 3.01
C GLY A 21 17.47 -20.04 2.56
N LEU A 22 17.78 -19.07 3.44
CA LEU A 22 18.82 -18.06 3.27
C LEU A 22 19.90 -18.26 4.34
N SER A 23 21.17 -18.18 3.95
CA SER A 23 22.28 -18.26 4.90
C SER A 23 23.50 -17.47 4.44
N ILE A 24 24.30 -17.01 5.40
CA ILE A 24 25.65 -16.48 5.17
C ILE A 24 26.60 -17.26 6.06
N SER A 25 27.64 -17.86 5.46
CA SER A 25 28.65 -18.64 6.19
C SER A 25 28.04 -19.74 7.09
N GLY A 26 27.00 -20.41 6.61
CA GLY A 26 26.30 -21.46 7.35
C GLY A 26 25.36 -20.97 8.47
N LYS A 27 25.27 -19.64 8.70
CA LYS A 27 24.33 -19.06 9.67
C LYS A 27 23.04 -18.64 8.96
N PRO A 28 21.86 -19.01 9.46
CA PRO A 28 20.59 -18.66 8.83
C PRO A 28 20.32 -17.15 8.89
N ILE A 29 19.74 -16.61 7.83
CA ILE A 29 19.19 -15.24 7.79
C ILE A 29 17.68 -15.34 7.79
N TYR A 30 17.01 -14.74 8.76
CA TYR A 30 15.57 -14.82 8.82
C TYR A 30 14.88 -14.03 7.72
N HIS A 31 13.75 -14.56 7.25
CA HIS A 31 12.88 -13.87 6.32
C HIS A 31 12.21 -12.66 6.95
N PHE A 32 11.91 -11.67 6.11
CA PHE A 32 11.07 -10.53 6.47
C PHE A 32 9.84 -10.48 5.58
N VAL A 33 8.66 -10.47 6.20
CA VAL A 33 7.34 -10.38 5.55
C VAL A 33 7.27 -11.32 4.34
N VAL A 34 7.64 -12.59 4.56
CA VAL A 34 7.53 -13.74 3.63
C VAL A 34 8.21 -13.62 2.26
N THR A 35 8.85 -12.50 1.95
CA THR A 35 9.34 -12.18 0.59
C THR A 35 10.84 -11.88 0.54
N SER A 36 11.40 -11.22 1.58
CA SER A 36 12.84 -10.98 1.73
C SER A 36 13.53 -10.44 0.47
N ILE A 37 12.90 -9.46 -0.19
CA ILE A 37 13.27 -8.98 -1.54
C ILE A 37 14.45 -8.00 -1.59
N PHE A 38 15.14 -7.78 -0.47
CA PHE A 38 16.39 -6.99 -0.42
C PHE A 38 17.62 -7.87 -0.64
N ASN A 39 17.53 -8.79 -1.61
CA ASN A 39 18.57 -9.70 -2.01
C ASN A 39 18.47 -9.96 -3.53
N GLY A 40 19.57 -10.37 -4.16
CA GLY A 40 19.57 -10.68 -5.61
C GLY A 40 18.69 -11.88 -5.98
N TYR A 41 18.43 -12.78 -5.04
CA TYR A 41 17.55 -13.93 -5.19
C TYR A 41 16.69 -14.11 -3.92
N ALA A 42 15.47 -14.60 -4.08
CA ALA A 42 14.56 -14.89 -2.97
C ALA A 42 13.88 -16.24 -3.18
N VAL A 43 13.62 -16.94 -2.07
CA VAL A 43 12.80 -18.15 -2.02
C VAL A 43 11.47 -17.76 -1.41
N ILE A 44 10.38 -17.95 -2.17
CA ILE A 44 9.04 -17.49 -1.79
C ILE A 44 8.05 -18.62 -2.07
N HIS A 45 7.10 -18.84 -1.15
CA HIS A 45 6.01 -19.76 -1.39
C HIS A 45 5.16 -19.29 -2.60
N PHE A 46 4.89 -20.17 -3.56
CA PHE A 46 4.23 -19.80 -4.84
C PHE A 46 2.91 -19.03 -4.66
N GLY A 47 2.18 -19.28 -3.58
CA GLY A 47 0.93 -18.56 -3.27
C GLY A 47 1.11 -17.06 -2.95
N TYR A 48 2.33 -16.58 -2.71
CA TYR A 48 2.65 -15.14 -2.60
C TYR A 48 3.13 -14.54 -3.93
N VAL A 49 3.23 -15.33 -5.00
CA VAL A 49 3.79 -14.91 -6.29
C VAL A 49 2.68 -14.75 -7.31
N ALA A 50 2.48 -13.52 -7.77
CA ALA A 50 1.59 -13.23 -8.90
C ALA A 50 2.41 -13.16 -10.20
N LYS A 51 2.08 -14.01 -11.17
CA LYS A 51 2.65 -13.91 -12.53
C LYS A 51 2.08 -12.68 -13.23
N ILE A 52 2.95 -11.83 -13.78
CA ILE A 52 2.57 -10.60 -14.50
C ILE A 52 3.08 -10.62 -15.94
N ASN A 53 2.52 -9.75 -16.79
CA ASN A 53 3.02 -9.53 -18.16
C ASN A 53 4.36 -8.79 -18.11
N LEU A 54 5.37 -9.35 -18.79
CA LEU A 54 6.73 -8.82 -18.85
C LEU A 54 6.90 -7.63 -19.82
N GLU A 55 5.88 -7.28 -20.60
CA GLU A 55 5.86 -6.06 -21.41
C GLU A 55 5.87 -4.79 -20.54
N TYR A 56 5.43 -4.87 -19.29
CA TYR A 56 5.45 -3.73 -18.37
C TYR A 56 6.82 -3.60 -17.67
N PRO A 57 7.37 -2.37 -17.54
CA PRO A 57 8.64 -2.17 -16.85
C PRO A 57 8.61 -2.62 -15.38
N LEU A 58 9.39 -3.65 -15.03
CA LEU A 58 9.43 -4.24 -13.69
C LEU A 58 9.68 -3.21 -12.58
N ALA A 59 10.57 -2.24 -12.83
CA ALA A 59 10.89 -1.16 -11.90
C ALA A 59 9.70 -0.24 -11.56
N LYS A 60 8.64 -0.22 -12.39
CA LYS A 60 7.42 0.55 -12.14
C LYS A 60 6.29 -0.29 -11.57
N VAL A 61 6.20 -1.56 -11.93
CA VAL A 61 5.11 -2.43 -11.45
C VAL A 61 5.40 -3.05 -10.09
N CYS A 62 6.66 -3.12 -9.65
CA CYS A 62 7.02 -3.69 -8.35
C CYS A 62 6.33 -2.99 -7.17
N VAL A 63 6.07 -1.68 -7.27
CA VAL A 63 5.38 -0.90 -6.24
C VAL A 63 3.90 -1.29 -6.06
N LEU A 64 3.33 -2.03 -7.02
CA LEU A 64 1.97 -2.58 -6.90
C LEU A 64 1.88 -3.72 -5.88
N SER A 65 3.00 -4.33 -5.47
CA SER A 65 2.98 -5.50 -4.57
C SER A 65 2.53 -5.21 -3.12
N CYS A 66 2.49 -3.93 -2.72
CA CYS A 66 2.18 -3.54 -1.35
C CYS A 66 1.33 -2.26 -1.33
N GLY A 67 1.87 -1.14 -0.84
CA GLY A 67 1.08 0.02 -0.45
C GLY A 67 0.24 0.67 -1.54
N ILE A 68 0.65 0.61 -2.82
CA ILE A 68 -0.15 1.17 -3.92
C ILE A 68 -1.43 0.36 -4.09
N LEU A 69 -1.33 -0.97 -4.18
CA LEU A 69 -2.52 -1.79 -4.38
C LEU A 69 -3.44 -1.74 -3.16
N THR A 70 -2.89 -1.70 -1.95
CA THR A 70 -3.67 -1.50 -0.73
C THR A 70 -4.49 -0.20 -0.77
N GLY A 71 -3.90 0.91 -1.23
CA GLY A 71 -4.61 2.18 -1.35
C GLY A 71 -5.76 2.12 -2.35
N LEU A 72 -5.52 1.57 -3.55
CA LEU A 72 -6.56 1.43 -4.58
C LEU A 72 -7.69 0.48 -4.13
N ASP A 73 -7.33 -0.63 -3.50
CA ASP A 73 -8.28 -1.63 -3.00
C ASP A 73 -9.23 -1.06 -1.95
N ALA A 74 -8.73 -0.16 -1.08
CA ALA A 74 -9.55 0.52 -0.09
C ALA A 74 -10.71 1.32 -0.72
N THR A 75 -10.50 1.94 -1.88
CA THR A 75 -11.58 2.60 -2.61
C THR A 75 -12.48 1.58 -3.32
N PHE A 76 -11.89 0.78 -4.21
CA PHE A 76 -12.69 0.02 -5.18
C PHE A 76 -13.35 -1.23 -4.58
N ASN A 77 -12.75 -1.85 -3.58
CA ASN A 77 -13.22 -3.12 -3.04
C ASN A 77 -13.80 -2.99 -1.65
N VAL A 78 -13.30 -2.06 -0.83
CA VAL A 78 -13.77 -1.86 0.55
C VAL A 78 -14.90 -0.85 0.63
N THR A 79 -14.66 0.43 0.29
CA THR A 79 -15.64 1.50 0.49
C THR A 79 -16.71 1.57 -0.59
N ARG A 80 -16.37 1.21 -1.85
CA ARG A 80 -17.29 1.15 -3.00
C ARG A 80 -18.23 2.36 -3.10
N PRO A 81 -17.69 3.59 -3.09
CA PRO A 81 -18.50 4.78 -2.96
C PRO A 81 -19.34 5.02 -4.23
N LEU A 82 -20.50 5.67 -4.04
CA LEU A 82 -21.25 6.23 -5.16
C LEU A 82 -20.53 7.48 -5.68
N LYS A 83 -20.62 7.74 -6.98
CA LYS A 83 -20.06 8.96 -7.59
C LYS A 83 -20.56 10.22 -6.87
N GLY A 84 -19.69 11.21 -6.79
CA GLY A 84 -19.99 12.51 -6.20
C GLY A 84 -19.70 12.62 -4.71
N PHE A 85 -19.17 11.57 -4.08
CA PHE A 85 -18.84 11.53 -2.66
C PHE A 85 -17.69 12.47 -2.28
N THR A 86 -17.61 12.76 -0.98
CA THR A 86 -16.50 13.48 -0.35
C THR A 86 -15.76 12.54 0.58
N VAL A 87 -14.42 12.58 0.54
CA VAL A 87 -13.55 11.75 1.39
C VAL A 87 -12.57 12.62 2.16
N VAL A 88 -12.28 12.23 3.40
CA VAL A 88 -11.26 12.85 4.24
C VAL A 88 -10.14 11.85 4.49
N ILE A 89 -8.90 12.27 4.24
CA ILE A 89 -7.70 11.47 4.39
C ILE A 89 -6.88 12.05 5.54
N SER A 90 -6.93 11.39 6.70
CA SER A 90 -6.39 11.93 7.96
C SER A 90 -4.85 11.92 8.09
N VAL A 91 -4.14 11.27 7.17
CA VAL A 91 -2.66 11.25 7.13
C VAL A 91 -2.19 11.12 5.67
N LEU A 92 -1.23 11.95 5.26
CA LEU A 92 -0.68 11.95 3.91
C LEU A 92 0.58 11.09 3.84
N VAL A 93 0.37 9.82 3.52
CA VAL A 93 1.41 8.79 3.26
C VAL A 93 1.10 8.07 1.95
N THR A 94 2.07 7.32 1.41
CA THR A 94 1.94 6.67 0.08
C THR A 94 0.62 5.90 -0.10
N VAL A 95 0.24 5.03 0.85
CA VAL A 95 -1.01 4.25 0.76
C VAL A 95 -2.23 5.17 0.67
N ALA A 96 -2.25 6.22 1.48
CA ALA A 96 -3.36 7.17 1.55
C ALA A 96 -3.43 8.06 0.30
N LEU A 97 -2.30 8.49 -0.25
CA LEU A 97 -2.26 9.25 -1.51
C LEU A 97 -2.72 8.41 -2.69
N VAL A 98 -2.42 7.11 -2.67
CA VAL A 98 -2.94 6.19 -3.69
C VAL A 98 -4.43 5.89 -3.49
N ALA A 99 -4.92 5.82 -2.25
CA ALA A 99 -6.36 5.78 -1.99
C ALA A 99 -7.05 7.04 -2.54
N ALA A 100 -6.49 8.24 -2.33
CA ALA A 100 -6.97 9.47 -2.94
C ALA A 100 -7.05 9.38 -4.47
N GLN A 101 -6.05 8.76 -5.10
CA GLN A 101 -6.06 8.50 -6.54
C GLN A 101 -7.21 7.55 -6.93
N GLY A 102 -7.42 6.49 -6.15
CA GLY A 102 -8.56 5.59 -6.30
C GLY A 102 -9.89 6.32 -6.18
N ASP A 103 -10.05 7.15 -5.16
CA ASP A 103 -11.26 7.94 -4.90
C ASP A 103 -11.58 8.89 -6.05
N ARG A 104 -10.56 9.54 -6.60
CA ARG A 104 -10.69 10.37 -7.79
C ARG A 104 -11.17 9.56 -8.99
N LEU A 105 -10.59 8.38 -9.22
CA LEU A 105 -11.00 7.48 -10.30
C LEU A 105 -12.43 6.93 -10.09
N ALA A 106 -12.85 6.73 -8.84
CA ALA A 106 -14.21 6.33 -8.47
C ALA A 106 -15.22 7.49 -8.59
N GLY A 107 -14.76 8.73 -8.79
CA GLY A 107 -15.60 9.90 -9.03
C GLY A 107 -15.91 10.70 -7.77
N ALA A 108 -14.98 10.82 -6.83
CA ALA A 108 -15.09 11.77 -5.71
C ALA A 108 -15.23 13.21 -6.22
N SER A 109 -16.14 13.98 -5.62
CA SER A 109 -16.26 15.43 -5.86
C SER A 109 -15.18 16.21 -5.12
N HIS A 110 -14.86 15.77 -3.90
CA HIS A 110 -13.91 16.44 -3.02
C HIS A 110 -13.07 15.42 -2.26
N ILE A 111 -11.75 15.68 -2.22
CA ILE A 111 -10.78 14.89 -1.46
C ILE A 111 -10.05 15.86 -0.54
N ILE A 112 -10.24 15.70 0.76
CA ILE A 112 -9.67 16.56 1.79
C ILE A 112 -8.52 15.82 2.46
N GLY A 113 -7.30 16.30 2.27
CA GLY A 113 -6.11 15.77 2.92
C GLY A 113 -5.80 16.51 4.22
N VAL A 114 -5.50 15.76 5.27
CA VAL A 114 -5.12 16.29 6.58
C VAL A 114 -3.76 15.69 6.95
N ASP A 115 -2.80 16.54 7.28
CA ASP A 115 -1.50 16.12 7.82
C ASP A 115 -0.91 17.25 8.67
N PHE A 116 -0.14 16.89 9.69
CA PHE A 116 0.55 17.85 10.54
C PHE A 116 1.81 18.43 9.86
N ASN A 117 2.34 17.76 8.83
CA ASN A 117 3.53 18.19 8.11
C ASN A 117 3.15 18.99 6.85
N PRO A 118 3.24 20.33 6.88
CA PRO A 118 2.88 21.17 5.74
C PRO A 118 3.81 20.96 4.53
N ASN A 119 5.01 20.42 4.71
CA ASN A 119 5.95 20.16 3.60
C ASN A 119 5.41 19.14 2.59
N LYS A 120 4.38 18.37 2.95
CA LYS A 120 3.72 17.42 2.04
C LYS A 120 2.67 18.10 1.14
N PHE A 121 2.25 19.32 1.47
CA PHE A 121 1.04 19.91 0.92
C PHE A 121 1.17 20.25 -0.56
N ASP A 122 2.28 20.86 -0.96
CA ASP A 122 2.49 21.22 -2.37
C ASP A 122 2.43 19.99 -3.28
N LEU A 123 3.05 18.89 -2.86
CA LEU A 123 2.99 17.63 -3.60
C LEU A 123 1.56 17.08 -3.68
N CYS A 124 0.83 17.08 -2.57
CA CYS A 124 -0.53 16.54 -2.51
C CYS A 124 -1.52 17.38 -3.32
N LYS A 125 -1.38 18.71 -3.29
CA LYS A 125 -2.19 19.62 -4.07
C LYS A 125 -1.90 19.49 -5.57
N ASN A 126 -0.62 19.53 -5.95
CA ASN A 126 -0.23 19.59 -7.36
C ASN A 126 -0.38 18.25 -8.09
N PHE A 127 -0.10 17.13 -7.44
CA PHE A 127 -0.14 15.81 -8.10
C PHE A 127 -1.45 15.06 -7.86
N PHE A 128 -2.04 15.20 -6.68
CA PHE A 128 -3.23 14.44 -6.30
C PHE A 128 -4.52 15.28 -6.29
N GLY A 129 -4.43 16.61 -6.36
CA GLY A 129 -5.58 17.50 -6.45
C GLY A 129 -6.35 17.62 -5.14
N LEU A 130 -5.67 17.47 -3.99
CA LEU A 130 -6.28 17.50 -2.67
C LEU A 130 -6.49 18.96 -2.21
N SER A 131 -7.63 19.19 -1.56
CA SER A 131 -7.79 20.32 -0.64
C SER A 131 -7.11 19.96 0.67
N LEU A 132 -6.32 20.86 1.26
CA LEU A 132 -5.41 20.50 2.35
C LEU A 132 -5.65 21.35 3.60
N GLU A 133 -5.63 20.67 4.74
CA GLU A 133 -5.91 21.25 6.04
C GLU A 133 -4.91 20.73 7.07
N SER A 134 -4.49 21.58 8.00
CA SER A 134 -3.62 21.16 9.12
C SER A 134 -4.38 20.53 10.28
N ASN A 135 -5.72 20.59 10.28
CA ASN A 135 -6.56 20.03 11.34
C ASN A 135 -7.95 19.65 10.79
N ILE A 136 -8.51 18.53 11.27
CA ILE A 136 -9.87 18.08 10.95
C ILE A 136 -10.95 19.04 11.50
N ARG A 137 -10.68 19.72 12.62
CA ARG A 137 -11.68 20.53 13.33
C ARG A 137 -12.12 21.80 12.57
N SER A 138 -11.33 22.31 11.64
CA SER A 138 -11.64 23.55 10.92
C SER A 138 -12.65 23.37 9.78
N SER A 139 -12.83 22.14 9.26
CA SER A 139 -13.40 21.98 7.91
C SER A 139 -14.40 20.83 7.76
N VAL A 140 -14.72 20.09 8.84
CA VAL A 140 -15.69 18.99 8.79
C VAL A 140 -16.83 19.25 9.79
N HIS A 141 -17.89 19.92 9.33
CA HIS A 141 -19.21 19.66 9.89
C HIS A 141 -19.60 18.25 9.44
N LEU A 142 -19.30 17.24 10.27
CA LEU A 142 -19.82 15.88 10.10
C LEU A 142 -21.35 15.99 10.14
N VAL A 143 -22.00 15.84 8.99
CA VAL A 143 -23.43 15.51 8.93
C VAL A 143 -23.59 14.05 9.31
#